data_AF-A0ABD0QQR8-F1
#
_entry.id   AF-A0ABD0QQR8-F1
#
_cell.length_a   1.000
_cell.length_b   1.000
_cell.length_c   1.000
_cell.angle_alpha   90.00
_cell.angle_beta   90.00
_cell.angle_gamma   90.00
#
_symmetry.space_group_name_H-M   'P 1'
#
loop_
_entity.id
_entity.type
_entity.pdbx_description
1 polymer ?
#
loop_
_entity_poly.entity_id
_entity_poly.type
_entity_poly.pdbx_seq_one_letter_code
_entity_poly.pdbx_strand_id
1 'polypeptide(L)' 'MFQGISTWEQTSCRGRVLDAMVQTWPRLRLYAFPPIALLLGVLERVRRDGDRLLLVAPNWPARAWFSDLISLLDFPSLLG' A
#
# COMPACT_ATOMS: atom_id res chain seq x y z
N MET A 1 10.98 23.42 -7.67
CA MET A 1 9.99 23.26 -6.58
C MET A 1 9.38 21.87 -6.72
N PHE A 2 9.98 20.86 -6.09
CA PHE A 2 9.51 19.46 -6.17
C PHE A 2 8.43 19.24 -5.12
N GLN A 3 7.15 19.33 -5.51
CA GLN A 3 6.04 18.79 -4.72
C GLN A 3 5.75 17.38 -5.23
N GLY A 4 6.03 16.34 -4.45
CA GLY A 4 5.82 14.98 -4.94
C GLY A 4 6.16 13.82 -4.01
N ILE A 5 6.15 14.01 -2.69
CA ILE A 5 6.19 12.89 -1.73
C ILE A 5 5.13 13.18 -0.67
N SER A 6 3.95 12.57 -0.83
CA SER A 6 2.94 12.55 0.22
C SER A 6 3.39 11.55 1.28
N THR A 7 4.12 12.04 2.28
CA THR A 7 4.35 11.34 3.55
C THR A 7 2.99 11.22 4.26
N TRP A 8 2.58 9.99 4.57
CA TRP A 8 1.28 9.60 5.14
C TRP A 8 1.15 9.87 6.64
N GLU A 9 1.99 10.74 7.19
CA GLU A 9 1.71 11.41 8.45
C GLU A 9 1.20 12.81 8.11
N GLN A 10 -0.04 13.13 8.53
CA GLN A 10 -0.65 14.47 8.62
C GLN A 10 -1.71 14.84 7.57
N THR A 11 -2.94 14.35 7.78
CA THR A 11 -4.15 15.19 7.70
C THR A 11 -4.90 15.12 9.03
N SER A 12 -4.30 15.74 10.04
CA SER A 12 -4.92 16.01 11.33
C SER A 12 -5.86 17.21 11.21
N CYS A 13 -7.14 16.94 11.00
CA CYS A 13 -8.20 17.78 11.55
C CYS A 13 -8.78 17.02 12.74
N ARG A 14 -8.44 17.44 13.97
CA ARG A 14 -9.04 16.98 15.23
C ARG A 14 -8.63 15.57 15.71
N GLY A 15 -7.32 15.29 15.84
CA GLY A 15 -6.81 14.27 16.78
C GLY A 15 -7.33 12.83 16.62
N ARG A 16 -7.84 12.46 15.45
CA ARG A 16 -8.27 11.08 15.16
C ARG A 16 -7.24 10.44 14.24
N VAL A 17 -6.57 9.40 14.75
CA VAL A 17 -5.87 8.43 13.92
C VAL A 17 -6.96 7.67 13.18
N LEU A 18 -7.23 8.06 11.93
CA LEU A 18 -8.21 7.40 11.07
C LEU A 18 -7.51 6.23 10.39
N ASP A 19 -8.16 5.07 10.44
CA ASP A 19 -7.66 3.86 9.79
C ASP A 19 -7.51 4.09 8.28
N ALA A 20 -6.30 3.86 7.76
CA ALA A 20 -5.98 4.02 6.34
C ALA A 20 -6.80 3.08 5.44
N MET A 21 -7.33 1.97 5.97
CA MET A 21 -8.25 1.06 5.28
C MET A 21 -9.66 1.62 5.12
N VAL A 22 -10.06 2.60 5.93
CA VAL A 22 -11.41 3.20 5.86
C VAL A 22 -11.45 4.43 4.93
N GLN A 23 -10.28 5.03 4.65
CA GLN A 23 -10.20 6.19 3.78
C GLN A 23 -10.24 5.83 2.29
N THR A 24 -10.81 6.72 1.48
CA THR A 24 -10.69 6.65 0.02
C THR A 24 -9.25 6.88 -0.38
N TRP A 25 -8.70 5.96 -1.17
CA TRP A 25 -7.32 6.03 -1.62
C TRP A 25 -7.22 6.99 -2.82
N PRO A 26 -6.37 8.04 -2.73
CA PRO A 26 -6.14 8.89 -3.89
C PRO A 26 -5.45 8.07 -4.99
N ARG A 27 -5.72 8.38 -6.26
CA ARG A 27 -5.07 7.78 -7.44
C ARG A 27 -3.56 8.09 -7.59
N LEU A 28 -2.93 8.61 -6.53
CA LEU A 28 -1.51 8.97 -6.47
C LEU A 28 -0.68 7.75 -6.04
N ARG A 29 0.65 7.89 -6.06
CA ARG A 29 1.57 6.85 -5.56
C ARG A 29 1.42 6.73 -4.05
N LEU A 30 0.72 5.70 -3.61
CA LEU A 30 0.51 5.39 -2.20
C LEU A 30 1.74 4.68 -1.64
N TYR A 31 2.05 4.91 -0.37
CA TYR A 31 3.03 4.13 0.37
C TYR A 31 2.32 3.49 1.57
N ALA A 32 2.59 2.22 1.83
CA ALA A 32 2.08 1.53 3.00
C ALA A 32 3.19 0.72 3.70
N PHE A 33 3.23 0.83 5.03
CA PHE A 33 4.00 -0.04 5.91
C PHE A 33 3.06 -0.60 6.99
N PRO A 34 2.12 -1.50 6.62
CA PRO A 34 1.12 -1.98 7.54
C PRO A 34 1.71 -3.00 8.53
N PRO A 35 1.18 -3.10 9.75
CA PRO A 35 1.40 -4.27 10.59
C PRO A 35 0.91 -5.53 9.88
N ILE A 36 1.52 -6.68 10.17
CA ILE A 36 1.30 -7.96 9.45
C ILE A 36 -0.18 -8.36 9.36
N ALA A 37 -0.98 -8.07 10.40
CA ALA A 37 -2.42 -8.35 10.40
C ALA A 37 -3.20 -7.54 9.35
N LEU A 38 -2.76 -6.31 9.04
CA LEU A 38 -3.38 -5.44 8.04
C LEU A 38 -2.86 -5.69 6.62
N LEU A 39 -1.76 -6.43 6.48
CA LEU A 39 -1.17 -6.76 5.18
C LEU A 39 -2.17 -7.49 4.28
N LEU A 40 -2.94 -8.44 4.84
CA LEU A 40 -3.96 -9.18 4.10
C LEU A 40 -5.06 -8.24 3.57
N GLY A 41 -5.59 -7.36 4.42
CA GLY A 41 -6.62 -6.40 4.01
C GLY A 41 -6.14 -5.40 2.96
N VAL A 42 -4.87 -4.98 3.05
CA VAL A 42 -4.21 -4.16 2.03
C VAL A 42 -4.15 -4.89 0.69
N LEU A 43 -3.69 -6.15 0.68
CA LEU A 43 -3.58 -6.96 -0.54
C LEU A 43 -4.96 -7.23 -1.17
N GLU A 44 -5.97 -7.56 -0.35
CA GLU A 44 -7.35 -7.76 -0.82
C GLU A 44 -7.91 -6.49 -1.46
N ARG A 45 -7.67 -5.32 -0.84
CA ARG A 45 -8.13 -4.05 -1.38
C ARG A 45 -7.44 -3.70 -2.69
N VAL A 46 -6.11 -3.85 -2.78
CA VAL A 46 -5.35 -3.65 -4.03
C VAL A 46 -5.89 -4.57 -5.12
N ARG A 47 -6.14 -5.83 -4.80
CA ARG A 47 -6.69 -6.80 -5.74
C ARG A 47 -8.11 -6.44 -6.21
N ARG A 48 -8.95 -5.88 -5.32
CA ARG A 48 -10.33 -5.51 -5.63
C ARG A 48 -10.44 -4.19 -6.41
N ASP A 49 -9.73 -3.17 -5.95
CA ASP A 49 -9.88 -1.80 -6.43
C ASP A 49 -8.83 -1.47 -7.54
N GLY A 50 -7.80 -2.30 -7.71
CA GLY A 50 -6.75 -2.14 -8.72
C GLY A 50 -5.78 -0.99 -8.43
N ASP A 51 -5.73 -0.55 -7.18
CA ASP A 51 -4.89 0.57 -6.75
C ASP A 51 -3.40 0.21 -6.77
N ARG A 52 -2.56 1.14 -7.23
CA ARG A 52 -1.09 0.97 -7.20
C ARG A 52 -0.49 1.62 -5.97
N LEU A 53 0.24 0.83 -5.18
CA LEU A 53 0.93 1.32 -4.00
C LEU A 53 2.31 0.67 -3.80
N LEU A 54 3.21 1.42 -3.19
CA LEU A 54 4.51 0.96 -2.72
C LEU A 54 4.35 0.35 -1.32
N LEU A 55 4.33 -0.98 -1.27
CA LEU A 55 4.16 -1.74 -0.04
C LEU A 55 5.51 -2.21 0.49
N VAL A 56 5.83 -1.85 1.73
CA VAL A 56 6.99 -2.40 2.44
C VAL A 56 6.50 -3.52 3.36
N ALA A 57 6.93 -4.76 3.08
CA ALA A 57 6.55 -5.95 3.84
C ALA A 57 7.80 -6.79 4.16
N PRO A 58 7.79 -7.58 5.24
CA PRO A 58 8.89 -8.48 5.57
C PRO A 58 9.01 -9.60 4.52
N ASN A 59 10.24 -10.00 4.18
CA ASN A 59 10.51 -11.05 3.20
C ASN A 59 10.34 -12.45 3.82
N TRP A 60 9.09 -12.94 3.95
CA TRP A 60 8.76 -14.23 4.55
C TRP A 60 8.09 -15.20 3.56
N PRO A 61 8.85 -15.91 2.72
CA PRO A 61 8.31 -16.77 1.67
C PRO A 61 7.47 -17.96 2.19
N ALA A 62 7.61 -18.35 3.45
CA ALA A 62 6.82 -19.41 4.06
C ALA A 62 5.36 -19.02 4.38
N ARG A 63 4.98 -17.75 4.20
CA ARG A 63 3.63 -17.27 4.49
C ARG A 63 2.78 -17.23 3.22
N ALA A 64 1.51 -17.62 3.35
CA ALA A 64 0.56 -17.62 2.22
C ALA A 64 0.46 -16.25 1.52
N TRP A 65 0.41 -15.16 2.29
CA TRP A 65 0.33 -13.79 1.76
C TRP A 65 1.54 -13.37 0.93
N PHE A 66 2.67 -14.06 1.04
CA PHE A 66 3.85 -13.76 0.23
C PHE A 66 3.57 -14.08 -1.25
N SER A 67 2.87 -15.18 -1.52
CA SER A 67 2.48 -15.54 -2.90
C SER A 67 1.54 -14.50 -3.50
N ASP A 68 0.60 -13.98 -2.70
CA ASP A 68 -0.30 -12.90 -3.13
C ASP A 68 0.48 -11.62 -3.44
N LEU A 69 1.46 -11.28 -2.61
CA LEU A 69 2.32 -10.12 -2.81
C LEU A 69 3.08 -10.23 -4.15
N ILE A 70 3.70 -11.38 -4.43
CA ILE A 70 4.39 -11.63 -5.70
C ILE A 70 3.43 -11.56 -6.90
N SER A 71 2.20 -12.05 -6.74
CA SER A 71 1.19 -12.04 -7.82
C SER A 71 0.71 -10.63 -8.17
N LEU A 72 0.78 -9.70 -7.21
CA LEU A 72 0.40 -8.29 -7.38
C LEU A 72 1.58 -7.38 -7.73
N LEU A 73 2.81 -7.90 -7.80
CA LEU A 73 3.98 -7.11 -8.20
C LEU A 73 3.85 -6.70 -9.67
N ASP A 74 3.61 -5.41 -9.89
CA ASP A 74 3.75 -4.77 -11.20
C ASP A 74 5.24 -4.46 -11.41
N PHE A 75 5.95 -5.29 -12.18
CA PHE A 75 7.28 -4.95 -12.66
C PHE A 75 7.10 -4.00 -13.84
N PRO A 76 7.52 -2.72 -13.76
CA PRO A 76 7.61 -1.92 -14.96
C PRO A 76 8.58 -2.66 -15.89
N SER A 77 8.09 -3.08 -17.05
CA SER A 77 8.92 -3.63 -18.11
C SER A 77 9.88 -2.52 -18.55
N LEU A 78 11.05 -2.44 -17.91
CA LEU A 78 12.15 -1.52 -18.23
C LEU A 78 12.88 -1.92 -19.52
N LEU A 79 12.28 -2.78 -20.35
CA LEU A 79 12.80 -3.22 -21.63
C LEU A 79 11.83 -2.75 -22.72
N GLY A 80 11.99 -1.48 -23.09
CA GLY A 80 11.56 -0.91 -24.36
C GLY A 80 12.79 -0.35 -25.06
#